data_AF-A0A9E2EPL5-F1
#
_entry.id   AF-A0A9E2EPL5-F1
#
_cell.length_a   1.000
_cell.length_b   1.000
_cell.length_c   1.000
_cell.angle_alpha   90.00
_cell.angle_beta   90.00
_cell.angle_gamma   90.00
#
_symmetry.space_group_name_H-M   'P 1'
#
loop_
_entity.id
_entity.type
_entity.pdbx_description
1 polymer ?
#
loop_
_entity_poly.entity_id
_entity_poly.type
_entity_poly.pdbx_seq_one_letter_code
_entity_poly.pdbx_strand_id
1 'polypeptide(L)'
;SLKTTKKIAKVQQEEINDQPEEIIETETESTKISPPVEMKQGDFFGEVITETLAEVLANQGQYQRAIAMYEKLSLIFPEKSAFFAARIENLKNS
;
A
#
# COMPACT_ATOMS: atom_id res chain seq x y z
N SER A 1 -4.75 -57.99 -8.21
CA SER A 1 -5.52 -57.64 -7.00
C SER A 1 -4.65 -56.76 -6.14
N LEU A 2 -5.08 -55.52 -5.86
CA LEU A 2 -4.59 -54.55 -4.86
C LEU A 2 -5.54 -53.32 -5.04
N LYS A 3 -6.76 -53.35 -4.53
CA LYS A 3 -7.20 -52.85 -3.21
C LYS A 3 -6.81 -51.39 -2.91
N THR A 4 -7.81 -50.53 -3.11
CA THR A 4 -8.29 -49.50 -2.17
C THR A 4 -7.73 -48.06 -2.30
N THR A 5 -8.61 -47.25 -2.87
CA THR A 5 -8.93 -45.84 -2.61
C THR A 5 -8.35 -45.20 -1.35
N LYS A 6 -7.67 -44.05 -1.53
CA LYS A 6 -7.33 -43.11 -0.45
C LYS A 6 -8.31 -41.92 -0.50
N LYS A 7 -9.24 -41.92 0.44
CA LYS A 7 -10.23 -40.87 0.69
C LYS A 7 -9.65 -39.89 1.72
N ILE A 8 -10.02 -38.61 1.58
CA ILE A 8 -10.13 -37.56 2.60
C ILE A 8 -8.91 -37.26 3.49
N ALA A 9 -8.18 -36.19 3.14
CA ALA A 9 -7.46 -35.38 4.11
C ALA A 9 -8.44 -34.36 4.72
N LYS A 10 -8.67 -34.52 6.02
CA LYS A 10 -9.49 -33.71 6.90
C LYS A 10 -8.72 -32.43 7.25
N VAL A 11 -9.12 -31.28 6.71
CA VAL A 11 -8.67 -29.96 7.17
C VAL A 11 -9.39 -29.69 8.49
N GLN A 12 -8.62 -29.67 9.59
CA GLN A 12 -9.08 -29.23 10.90
C GLN A 12 -8.60 -27.80 11.09
N GLN A 13 -9.59 -26.90 11.23
CA GLN A 13 -9.65 -25.81 12.20
C GLN A 13 -8.45 -24.85 12.24
N GLU A 14 -8.60 -23.71 11.57
CA GLU A 14 -7.98 -22.46 12.04
C GLU A 14 -9.02 -21.66 12.84
N GLU A 15 -8.64 -21.51 14.10
CA GLU A 15 -9.12 -20.68 15.18
C GLU A 15 -9.70 -19.33 14.72
N ILE A 16 -11.02 -19.17 14.87
CA ILE A 16 -11.67 -17.86 14.92
C ILE A 16 -11.32 -17.22 16.27
N ASN A 17 -10.20 -16.51 16.32
CA ASN A 17 -9.85 -15.70 17.49
C ASN A 17 -10.44 -14.30 17.32
N ASP A 18 -11.50 -14.04 18.11
CA ASP A 18 -12.07 -12.73 18.43
C ASP A 18 -10.99 -11.69 18.78
N GLN A 19 -10.83 -10.66 17.95
CA GLN A 19 -10.38 -9.31 18.34
C GLN A 19 -11.07 -8.28 17.42
N PRO A 20 -11.49 -7.11 17.96
CA PRO A 20 -12.61 -6.33 17.45
C PRO A 20 -12.29 -5.50 16.20
N GLU A 21 -13.30 -5.31 15.34
CA GLU A 21 -13.32 -4.24 14.33
C GLU A 21 -13.29 -2.88 15.01
N GLU A 22 -12.12 -2.26 15.10
CA GLU A 22 -11.98 -0.84 15.43
C GLU A 22 -12.01 -0.03 14.13
N ILE A 23 -13.21 0.44 13.81
CA ILE A 23 -13.49 1.53 12.87
C ILE A 23 -12.75 2.78 13.36
N ILE A 24 -11.57 3.05 12.82
CA ILE A 24 -10.82 4.27 13.12
C ILE A 24 -11.34 5.39 12.20
N GLU A 25 -12.43 6.04 12.63
CA GLU A 25 -12.74 7.39 12.19
C GLU A 25 -11.68 8.33 12.79
N THR A 26 -10.72 8.78 11.99
CA THR A 26 -9.78 9.84 12.40
C THR A 26 -10.06 11.11 11.62
N GLU A 27 -10.98 11.90 12.17
CA GLU A 27 -11.06 13.34 11.93
C GLU A 27 -10.05 14.07 12.83
N THR A 28 -9.42 15.12 12.26
CA THR A 28 -8.77 16.30 12.93
C THR A 28 -7.41 16.07 13.63
N GLU A 29 -6.39 16.94 13.59
CA GLU A 29 -6.16 18.27 12.99
C GLU A 29 -4.65 18.65 13.15
N SER A 30 -4.07 19.21 12.08
CA SER A 30 -2.97 20.20 11.95
C SER A 30 -1.88 20.38 13.05
N THR A 31 -0.60 20.44 12.64
CA THR A 31 0.29 21.62 12.80
C THR A 31 1.61 21.50 12.00
N LYS A 32 1.91 22.56 11.21
CA LYS A 32 3.14 23.06 10.50
C LYS A 32 4.50 22.39 10.84
N ILE A 33 5.53 22.33 9.96
CA ILE A 33 6.31 23.44 9.33
C ILE A 33 7.22 23.01 8.11
N SER A 34 7.17 23.79 7.01
CA SER A 34 8.21 24.08 5.96
C SER A 34 8.46 23.16 4.74
N PRO A 35 8.96 23.66 3.58
CA PRO A 35 8.70 24.91 2.82
C PRO A 35 7.77 24.62 1.60
N PRO A 36 7.36 25.60 0.75
CA PRO A 36 6.46 25.30 -0.36
C PRO A 36 7.25 24.60 -1.46
N VAL A 37 7.20 23.27 -1.47
CA VAL A 37 7.44 22.56 -2.72
C VAL A 37 6.25 22.93 -3.59
N GLU A 38 6.46 23.81 -4.57
CA GLU A 38 5.47 24.12 -5.59
C GLU A 38 5.21 22.85 -6.42
N MET A 39 4.46 21.90 -5.86
CA MET A 39 3.90 20.76 -6.56
C MET A 39 2.65 21.25 -7.29
N LYS A 40 2.84 21.99 -8.38
CA LYS A 40 1.73 22.38 -9.24
C LYS A 40 1.70 21.49 -10.48
N GLN A 41 1.13 20.30 -10.36
CA GLN A 41 0.13 19.78 -11.30
C GLN A 41 -0.49 18.48 -10.79
N GLY A 42 -1.78 18.58 -10.48
CA GLY A 42 -2.65 17.43 -10.24
C GLY A 42 -2.84 17.15 -8.76
N ASP A 43 -3.85 17.79 -8.18
CA ASP A 43 -4.35 17.48 -6.85
C ASP A 43 -4.69 15.99 -6.74
N PHE A 44 -3.75 15.18 -6.25
CA PHE A 44 -4.01 13.84 -5.73
C PHE A 44 -4.84 13.88 -4.43
N PHE A 45 -5.56 14.97 -4.15
CA PHE A 45 -6.34 15.19 -2.93
C PHE A 45 -7.69 14.46 -2.95
N GLY A 46 -7.96 13.66 -3.99
CA GLY A 46 -9.12 12.76 -4.06
C GLY A 46 -8.88 11.46 -4.83
N GLU A 47 -7.62 11.15 -5.18
CA GLU A 47 -7.31 9.88 -5.85
C GLU A 47 -7.06 8.79 -4.81
N VAL A 48 -7.55 7.58 -5.11
CA VAL A 48 -7.34 6.39 -4.28
C VAL A 48 -5.85 6.08 -4.19
N ILE A 49 -5.22 6.32 -3.04
CA ILE A 49 -3.79 6.05 -2.83
C ILE A 49 -3.63 4.59 -2.42
N THR A 50 -3.10 3.77 -3.31
CA THR A 50 -2.81 2.35 -3.05
C THR A 50 -1.50 1.93 -3.68
N GLU A 51 -0.85 0.92 -3.09
CA GLU A 51 0.39 0.33 -3.61
C GLU A 51 0.22 -0.15 -5.06
N THR A 52 -0.88 -0.85 -5.34
CA THR A 52 -1.19 -1.37 -6.68
C THR A 52 -1.35 -0.26 -7.71
N LEU A 53 -2.00 0.86 -7.36
CA LEU A 53 -2.11 1.98 -8.30
C LEU A 53 -0.75 2.61 -8.60
N ALA A 54 0.11 2.77 -7.59
CA ALA A 54 1.46 3.27 -7.77
C ALA A 54 2.29 2.37 -8.72
N GLU A 55 2.15 1.05 -8.59
CA GLU A 55 2.78 0.08 -9.49
C GLU A 55 2.23 0.14 -10.91
N VAL A 56 0.91 0.24 -11.08
CA VAL A 56 0.28 0.39 -12.41
C VAL A 56 0.77 1.67 -13.10
N LEU A 57 0.88 2.78 -12.38
CA LEU A 57 1.42 4.04 -12.91
C LEU A 57 2.88 3.90 -13.34
N ALA A 58 3.70 3.22 -12.53
CA ALA A 58 5.09 2.93 -12.88
C ALA A 58 5.19 2.10 -14.16
N ASN A 59 4.37 1.04 -14.29
CA ASN A 59 4.35 0.18 -15.47
C ASN A 59 3.90 0.92 -16.75
N GLN A 60 3.09 1.97 -16.60
CA GLN A 60 2.69 2.86 -17.68
C GLN A 60 3.74 3.93 -18.03
N GLY A 61 4.90 3.94 -17.34
CA GLY A 61 5.95 4.95 -17.51
C GLY A 61 5.63 6.29 -16.86
N GLN A 62 4.57 6.38 -16.06
CA GLN A 62 4.18 7.62 -15.36
C GLN A 62 4.95 7.75 -14.03
N TYR A 63 6.28 7.75 -14.11
CA TYR A 63 7.15 7.65 -12.93
C TYR A 63 6.95 8.78 -11.92
N GLN A 64 6.75 10.01 -12.37
CA GLN A 64 6.52 11.14 -11.46
C GLN A 64 5.27 10.94 -10.60
N ARG A 65 4.20 10.36 -11.18
CA ARG A 65 2.95 10.07 -10.46
C ARG A 65 3.11 8.88 -9.53
N ALA A 66 3.81 7.83 -9.98
CA ALA A 66 4.12 6.68 -9.14
C ALA A 66 4.97 7.07 -7.91
N ILE A 67 5.97 7.92 -8.11
CA ILE A 67 6.82 8.45 -7.02
C ILE A 67 5.97 9.23 -6.02
N ALA A 68 5.13 10.16 -6.48
CA ALA A 68 4.26 10.92 -5.59
C ALA A 68 3.31 10.02 -4.78
N MET A 69 2.78 8.95 -5.38
CA MET A 69 1.97 7.95 -4.66
C MET A 69 2.78 7.20 -3.61
N TYR A 70 3.98 6.74 -3.92
CA TYR A 70 4.85 6.06 -2.95
C TYR A 70 5.30 7.00 -1.82
N GLU A 71 5.52 8.28 -2.09
CA GLU A 71 5.81 9.28 -1.07
C GLU A 71 4.62 9.41 -0.10
N LYS A 72 3.39 9.51 -0.61
CA LYS A 72 2.19 9.53 0.24
C LYS A 72 2.00 8.23 1.02
N LEU A 73 2.19 7.07 0.39
CA LEU A 73 2.11 5.78 1.07
C LEU A 73 3.14 5.66 2.20
N SER A 74 4.32 6.25 2.04
CA SER A 74 5.34 6.28 3.11
C SER A 74 4.92 7.10 4.32
N LEU A 75 4.09 8.13 4.12
CA LEU A 75 3.53 8.94 5.20
C LEU A 75 2.36 8.24 5.90
N ILE A 76 1.57 7.46 5.15
CA ILE A 76 0.41 6.72 5.68
C ILE A 76 0.85 5.44 6.40
N PHE A 77 1.87 4.76 5.88
CA PHE A 77 2.36 3.46 6.34
C PHE A 77 3.86 3.53 6.69
N PRO A 78 4.24 4.19 7.81
CA PRO A 78 5.64 4.41 8.19
C PRO A 78 6.41 3.10 8.39
N GLU A 79 5.76 2.02 8.78
CA GLU A 79 6.34 0.67 8.91
C GLU A 79 6.84 0.10 7.58
N LYS A 80 6.25 0.54 6.46
CA LYS A 80 6.64 0.18 5.09
C LYS A 80 7.49 1.26 4.40
N SER A 81 7.85 2.34 5.10
CA SER A 81 8.59 3.48 4.52
C SER A 81 9.86 3.07 3.76
N ALA A 82 10.66 2.15 4.32
CA ALA A 82 11.87 1.65 3.67
C ALA A 82 11.59 0.93 2.33
N PHE A 83 10.48 0.18 2.25
CA PHE A 83 10.06 -0.49 1.02
C PHE A 83 9.68 0.52 -0.06
N PHE A 84 8.88 1.52 0.30
CA PHE A 84 8.46 2.57 -0.64
C PHE A 84 9.64 3.45 -1.08
N ALA A 85 10.57 3.76 -0.17
CA ALA A 85 11.81 4.46 -0.51
C ALA A 85 12.62 3.71 -1.57
N ALA A 86 12.79 2.39 -1.40
CA ALA A 86 13.46 1.56 -2.41
C ALA A 86 12.73 1.57 -3.77
N ARG A 87 11.39 1.55 -3.78
CA ARG A 87 10.61 1.68 -5.03
C ARG A 87 10.82 3.05 -5.69
N ILE A 88 10.83 4.13 -4.91
CA ILE A 88 11.09 5.49 -5.42
C ILE A 88 12.48 5.59 -6.03
N GLU A 89 13.51 5.05 -5.38
CA GLU A 89 14.88 5.07 -5.92
C GLU A 89 15.00 4.32 -7.24
N ASN A 90 14.36 3.14 -7.35
CA ASN A 90 14.33 2.39 -8.60
C ASN A 90 13.69 3.19 -9.73
N LEU A 91 12.57 3.88 -9.45
CA LEU A 91 11.87 4.70 -10.45
C LEU A 91 12.64 5.97 -10.82
N LYS A 92 13.42 6.56 -9.90
CA LYS A 92 14.28 7.71 -10.20
C LYS A 92 15.47 7.36 -11.09
N ASN A 93 15.89 6.09 -11.08
CA ASN A 93 17.01 5.57 -11.86
C ASN A 93 16.59 4.89 -13.19
N SER A 94 15.29 4.95 -13.53
CA SER A 94 14.70 4.36 -14.75
C SER A 94 14.55 5.40 -15.86
#